data_AF-A0A7S1JN98-F1
#
_entry.id   AF-A0A7S1JN98-F1
#
_cell.length_a   1.000
_cell.length_b   1.000
_cell.length_c   1.000
_cell.angle_alpha   90.00
_cell.angle_beta   90.00
_cell.angle_gamma   90.00
#
_symmetry.space_group_name_H-M   'P 1'
#
loop_
_entity.id
_entity.type
_entity.pdbx_description
1 polymer ?
#
loop_
_entity_poly.entity_id
_entity_poly.type
_entity_poly.pdbx_seq_one_letter_code
_entity_poly.pdbx_strand_id
1 'polypeptide(L)'
;RTPLLILAVASDAHSAPQIVKSLVEYNADVNEIGPVFLGGETRKVMKSSAVGAAAFYHRHEILDYLLQQPHADPSVLSEGDFPAGLNILQLACVGADEDPEGNQDNDSERLVD
;
A
#
# COMPACT_ATOMS: atom_id res chain seq x y z
N ARG A 1 -15.56 -2.48 -5.42
CA ARG A 1 -15.12 -3.85 -5.03
C ARG A 1 -13.60 -3.81 -4.94
N THR A 2 -13.01 -4.39 -3.90
CA THR A 2 -11.56 -4.54 -3.81
C THR A 2 -11.14 -5.91 -4.36
N PRO A 3 -10.16 -5.97 -5.28
CA PRO A 3 -9.56 -7.22 -5.74
C PRO A 3 -9.04 -8.06 -4.57
N LEU A 4 -9.21 -9.38 -4.65
CA LEU A 4 -8.78 -10.32 -3.59
C LEU A 4 -7.28 -10.22 -3.34
N LEU A 5 -6.51 -10.04 -4.42
CA LEU A 5 -5.06 -9.94 -4.34
C LEU A 5 -4.64 -8.69 -3.55
N ILE A 6 -5.24 -7.54 -3.82
CA ILE A 6 -4.96 -6.29 -3.09
C ILE A 6 -5.34 -6.42 -1.60
N LEU A 7 -6.48 -7.05 -1.28
CA LEU A 7 -6.85 -7.33 0.12
C LEU A 7 -5.82 -8.21 0.82
N ALA A 8 -5.33 -9.25 0.14
CA ALA A 8 -4.30 -10.13 0.70
C ALA A 8 -2.98 -9.39 0.92
N VAL A 9 -2.57 -8.52 -0.01
CA VAL A 9 -1.36 -7.68 0.14
C VAL A 9 -1.47 -6.72 1.32
N ALA A 10 -2.63 -6.08 1.50
CA ALA A 10 -2.85 -5.11 2.57
C ALA A 10 -2.90 -5.76 3.97
N SER A 11 -3.13 -7.07 4.07
CA SER A 11 -3.27 -7.78 5.35
C SER A 11 -1.94 -7.87 6.11
N ASP A 12 -1.96 -7.58 7.43
CA ASP A 12 -0.86 -7.87 8.37
C ASP A 12 -0.82 -9.33 8.84
N ALA A 13 -1.72 -10.19 8.34
CA ALA A 13 -1.74 -11.59 8.74
C ALA A 13 -0.44 -12.29 8.30
N HIS A 14 0.13 -13.12 9.19
CA HIS A 14 1.35 -13.88 8.87
C HIS A 14 1.20 -14.80 7.64
N SER A 15 -0.03 -15.20 7.31
CA SER A 15 -0.35 -16.02 6.14
C SER A 15 -0.51 -15.24 4.84
N ALA A 16 -0.45 -13.90 4.86
CA ALA A 16 -0.68 -13.06 3.69
C ALA A 16 0.24 -13.40 2.50
N PRO A 17 1.56 -13.62 2.67
CA PRO A 17 2.42 -13.99 1.56
C PRO A 17 2.02 -15.32 0.89
N GLN A 18 1.65 -16.33 1.68
CA GLN A 18 1.20 -17.63 1.17
C GLN A 18 -0.15 -17.51 0.46
N ILE A 19 -1.07 -16.71 1.00
CA ILE A 19 -2.37 -16.47 0.35
C ILE A 19 -2.17 -15.76 -1.00
N VAL A 20 -1.30 -14.74 -1.06
CA VAL A 20 -0.97 -14.06 -2.32
C VAL A 20 -0.41 -15.04 -3.34
N LYS A 21 0.56 -15.89 -2.95
CA LYS A 21 1.13 -16.93 -3.84
C LYS A 21 0.04 -17.85 -4.38
N SER A 22 -0.82 -18.39 -3.51
CA SER A 22 -1.94 -19.25 -3.93
C SER A 22 -2.91 -18.55 -4.87
N LEU A 23 -3.23 -17.26 -4.64
CA LEU A 23 -4.13 -16.52 -5.53
C LEU A 23 -3.52 -16.34 -6.93
N VAL A 24 -2.23 -16.03 -7.01
CA VAL A 24 -1.51 -15.91 -8.30
C VAL A 24 -1.44 -17.26 -9.01
N GLU A 25 -1.17 -18.37 -8.30
CA GLU A 25 -1.22 -19.72 -8.86
C GLU A 25 -2.61 -20.09 -9.42
N TYR A 26 -3.67 -19.52 -8.86
CA TYR A 26 -5.05 -19.65 -9.35
C TYR A 26 -5.44 -18.59 -10.39
N ASN A 27 -4.45 -17.95 -11.04
CA ASN A 27 -4.63 -16.95 -12.10
C ASN A 27 -5.36 -15.67 -11.67
N ALA A 28 -5.19 -15.24 -10.42
CA ALA A 28 -5.57 -13.87 -10.04
C ALA A 28 -4.80 -12.86 -10.91
N ASP A 29 -5.51 -11.83 -11.39
CA ASP A 29 -4.90 -10.78 -12.19
C ASP A 29 -4.04 -9.86 -11.29
N VAL A 30 -2.72 -9.94 -11.47
CA VAL A 30 -1.73 -9.17 -10.71
C VAL A 30 -1.80 -7.66 -11.01
N ASN A 31 -2.36 -7.29 -12.15
CA ASN A 31 -2.49 -5.91 -12.60
C ASN A 31 -3.89 -5.34 -12.35
N GLU A 32 -4.81 -6.11 -11.77
CA GLU A 32 -6.16 -5.62 -11.46
C GLU A 32 -6.05 -4.40 -10.54
N ILE A 33 -6.57 -3.26 -11.00
CA ILE A 33 -6.55 -2.01 -10.25
C ILE A 33 -7.72 -1.98 -9.26
N GLY A 34 -7.42 -1.70 -8.00
CA GLY A 34 -8.44 -1.56 -6.97
C GLY A 34 -8.03 -0.67 -5.81
N PRO A 35 -8.96 -0.40 -4.87
CA PRO A 35 -8.69 0.42 -3.71
C PRO A 35 -7.56 -0.17 -2.86
N VAL A 36 -6.52 0.63 -2.62
CA VAL A 36 -5.39 0.31 -1.73
C VAL A 36 -5.55 1.06 -0.41
N PHE A 37 -5.80 2.37 -0.48
CA PHE A 37 -5.94 3.23 0.71
C PHE A 37 -7.24 4.04 0.66
N LEU A 38 -7.83 4.27 1.82
CA LEU A 38 -9.00 5.15 2.01
C LEU A 38 -8.67 6.17 3.10
N GLY A 39 -8.50 7.43 2.73
CA GLY A 39 -8.28 8.51 3.69
C GLY A 39 -9.51 8.70 4.58
N GLY A 40 -9.34 8.62 5.90
CA GLY A 40 -10.45 8.58 6.88
C GLY A 40 -11.43 9.76 6.77
N GLU A 41 -10.93 11.00 6.88
CA GLU A 41 -11.79 12.19 6.88
C GLU A 41 -12.25 12.62 5.49
N THR A 42 -11.37 12.47 4.50
CA THR A 42 -11.62 12.97 3.14
C THR A 42 -12.32 11.96 2.25
N ARG A 43 -12.44 10.69 2.70
CA ARG A 43 -12.91 9.54 1.92
C ARG A 43 -12.22 9.39 0.56
N LYS A 44 -11.04 9.98 0.40
CA LYS A 44 -10.27 9.89 -0.83
C LYS A 44 -9.75 8.48 -0.98
N VAL A 45 -9.98 7.90 -2.15
CA VAL A 45 -9.53 6.55 -2.46
C VAL A 45 -8.27 6.65 -3.32
N MET A 46 -7.20 6.01 -2.87
CA MET A 46 -6.08 5.67 -3.74
C MET A 46 -6.31 4.26 -4.27
N LYS A 47 -6.22 4.10 -5.58
CA LYS A 47 -6.26 2.79 -6.23
C LYS A 47 -4.91 2.48 -6.85
N SER A 48 -4.56 1.20 -6.91
CA SER A 48 -3.37 0.71 -7.60
C SER A 48 -3.52 -0.78 -7.89
N SER A 49 -2.57 -1.37 -8.61
CA SER A 49 -2.40 -2.82 -8.71
C SER A 49 -1.90 -3.44 -7.40
N ALA A 50 -1.86 -4.78 -7.34
CA ALA A 50 -1.28 -5.51 -6.21
C ALA A 50 0.22 -5.19 -5.99
N VAL A 51 0.97 -4.94 -7.07
CA VAL A 51 2.37 -4.50 -7.02
C VAL A 51 2.49 -3.14 -6.32
N GLY A 52 1.65 -2.17 -6.71
CA GLY A 52 1.66 -0.86 -6.06
C GLY A 52 1.16 -0.92 -4.61
N ALA A 53 0.20 -1.78 -4.30
CA ALA A 53 -0.21 -2.04 -2.91
C ALA A 53 0.93 -2.60 -2.07
N ALA A 54 1.72 -3.53 -2.62
CA ALA A 54 2.84 -4.15 -1.91
C ALA A 54 3.96 -3.13 -1.63
N ALA A 55 4.19 -2.22 -2.59
CA ALA A 55 5.10 -1.10 -2.39
C ALA A 55 4.59 -0.11 -1.33
N PHE A 56 3.30 0.26 -1.38
CA PHE A 56 2.69 1.20 -0.44
C PHE A 56 2.70 0.68 1.01
N TYR A 57 2.50 -0.61 1.22
CA TYR A 57 2.51 -1.23 2.56
C TYR A 57 3.85 -1.84 2.95
N HIS A 58 4.93 -1.53 2.23
CA HIS A 58 6.29 -2.05 2.45
C HIS A 58 6.36 -3.58 2.60
N ARG A 59 5.54 -4.32 1.85
CA ARG A 59 5.47 -5.78 1.88
C ARG A 59 6.57 -6.39 1.00
N HIS A 60 7.82 -6.30 1.44
CA HIS A 60 8.99 -6.67 0.61
C HIS A 60 8.92 -8.10 0.03
N GLU A 61 8.59 -9.12 0.83
CA GLU A 61 8.48 -10.50 0.33
C GLU A 61 7.41 -10.64 -0.77
N ILE A 62 6.27 -9.97 -0.58
CA ILE A 62 5.16 -10.02 -1.53
C ILE A 62 5.52 -9.25 -2.80
N LEU A 63 6.14 -8.07 -2.64
CA LEU A 63 6.60 -7.23 -3.73
C LEU A 63 7.59 -7.98 -4.62
N ASP A 64 8.61 -8.61 -4.03
CA ASP A 64 9.61 -9.41 -4.74
C ASP A 64 8.96 -10.56 -5.51
N TYR A 65 8.03 -11.27 -4.88
CA TYR A 65 7.29 -12.35 -5.53
C TYR A 65 6.45 -11.87 -6.72
N LEU A 66 5.70 -10.78 -6.56
CA LEU A 66 4.83 -10.26 -7.61
C LEU A 66 5.66 -9.76 -8.81
N LEU A 67 6.79 -9.10 -8.59
CA LEU A 67 7.68 -8.63 -9.65
C LEU A 67 8.35 -9.76 -10.46
N GLN A 68 8.40 -10.97 -9.92
CA GLN A 68 8.89 -12.15 -10.64
C GLN A 68 7.82 -12.81 -11.52
N GLN A 69 6.56 -12.38 -11.44
CA GLN A 69 5.49 -12.98 -12.24
C GLN A 69 5.57 -12.51 -13.71
N PRO A 70 5.44 -13.40 -14.71
CA PRO A 70 5.61 -13.07 -16.13
C PRO A 70 4.71 -11.94 -16.67
N HIS A 71 3.58 -11.69 -16.00
CA HIS A 71 2.58 -10.72 -16.42
C HIS A 71 2.51 -9.49 -15.50
N ALA A 72 3.36 -9.40 -14.48
CA ALA A 72 3.36 -8.22 -13.62
C ALA A 72 3.85 -6.99 -14.39
N ASP A 73 3.07 -5.92 -14.34
CA ASP A 73 3.41 -4.63 -14.95
C ASP A 73 3.76 -3.61 -13.86
N PRO A 74 5.06 -3.32 -13.64
CA PRO A 74 5.48 -2.33 -12.65
C PRO A 74 5.29 -0.88 -13.12
N SER A 75 4.86 -0.66 -14.38
CA SER A 75 4.60 0.67 -14.92
C SER A 75 3.19 1.20 -14.61
N VAL A 76 2.32 0.34 -14.06
CA VAL A 76 0.98 0.74 -13.60
C VAL A 76 1.12 1.85 -12.56
N LEU A 77 0.52 3.00 -12.86
CA LEU A 77 0.47 4.15 -11.96
C LEU A 77 -0.74 4.05 -11.03
N SER A 78 -0.65 4.68 -9.86
CA SER A 78 -1.80 4.85 -8.98
C SER A 78 -2.91 5.67 -9.64
N GLU A 79 -4.15 5.39 -9.25
CA GLU A 79 -5.34 6.12 -9.69
C GLU A 79 -6.14 6.65 -8.47
N GLY A 80 -7.16 7.46 -8.74
CA GLY A 80 -8.11 7.93 -7.74
C GLY A 80 -7.90 9.38 -7.34
N ASP A 81 -8.35 9.71 -6.13
CA ASP A 81 -8.50 11.11 -5.71
C ASP A 81 -7.27 11.68 -5.01
N PHE A 82 -6.40 10.82 -4.45
CA PHE A 82 -5.12 11.22 -3.86
C PHE A 82 -4.26 10.02 -3.39
N PRO A 83 -2.95 9.96 -3.73
CA PRO A 83 -2.28 10.59 -4.85
C PRO A 83 -2.38 9.70 -6.10
N ALA A 84 -2.87 10.25 -7.22
CA ALA A 84 -2.89 9.58 -8.52
C ALA A 84 -1.61 9.87 -9.32
N GLY A 85 -1.27 8.99 -10.25
CA GLY A 85 -0.12 9.12 -11.13
C GLY A 85 1.22 8.74 -10.49
N LEU A 86 1.22 8.10 -9.32
CA LEU A 86 2.45 7.66 -8.67
C LEU A 86 2.91 6.33 -9.24
N ASN A 87 4.20 6.22 -9.52
CA ASN A 87 4.84 4.94 -9.82
C ASN A 87 5.14 4.15 -8.54
N ILE A 88 5.59 2.91 -8.73
CA ILE A 88 5.90 1.98 -7.63
C ILE A 88 6.89 2.54 -6.58
N LEU A 89 7.93 3.27 -7.01
CA LEU A 89 8.92 3.84 -6.09
C LEU A 89 8.34 5.01 -5.31
N GLN A 90 7.58 5.87 -5.99
CA GLN A 90 6.89 6.98 -5.34
C GLN A 90 5.88 6.45 -4.32
N LEU A 91 5.12 5.40 -4.64
CA LEU A 91 4.20 4.74 -3.72
C LEU A 91 4.92 4.21 -2.48
N ALA A 92 6.11 3.63 -2.61
CA ALA A 92 6.91 3.21 -1.48
C ALA A 92 7.35 4.38 -0.57
N CYS A 93 7.54 5.58 -1.14
CA CYS A 93 7.93 6.78 -0.39
C CYS A 93 6.78 7.48 0.34
N VAL A 94 5.53 7.35 -0.13
CA VAL A 94 4.34 7.91 0.56
C VAL A 94 3.61 6.86 1.39
N GLY A 95 3.92 5.59 1.18
CA GLY A 95 3.34 4.46 1.88
C GLY A 95 3.71 4.40 3.36
N ALA A 96 2.71 4.08 4.17
CA ALA A 96 2.76 3.72 5.60
C ALA A 96 3.78 4.47 6.50
N ASP A 97 3.73 5.80 6.53
CA ASP A 97 3.94 6.56 7.78
C ASP A 97 2.55 6.87 8.37
N GLU A 98 1.91 5.89 9.03
CA GLU A 98 0.83 6.18 9.97
C GLU A 98 1.45 6.41 11.37
N ASP A 99 1.97 7.62 11.60
CA ASP A 99 2.05 8.15 12.96
C ASP A 99 2.06 9.70 12.95
N PRO A 100 0.90 10.36 13.07
CA PRO A 100 0.84 11.80 13.32
C PRO A 100 0.90 12.19 14.80
N GLU A 101 1.03 11.26 15.75
CA GLU A 101 0.97 11.58 17.20
C GLU A 101 2.23 11.16 17.97
N GLY A 102 3.38 11.65 17.50
CA GLY A 102 4.54 11.87 18.34
C GLY A 102 4.29 13.05 19.29
N ASN A 103 3.69 12.78 20.45
CA ASN A 103 3.55 13.70 21.58
C ASN A 103 4.89 14.42 21.89
N GLN A 104 5.03 15.68 21.47
CA GLN A 104 6.08 16.60 21.92
C GLN A 104 5.51 17.98 22.25
N ASP A 105 4.51 18.02 23.13
CA ASP A 105 4.30 19.19 23.98
C ASP A 105 4.94 18.91 25.34
N ASN A 106 6.25 19.10 25.40
CA ASN A 106 6.98 19.32 26.65
C ASN A 106 7.96 20.49 26.46
N ASP A 107 7.44 21.61 25.94
CA ASP A 107 8.09 22.91 26.09
C ASP A 107 7.17 23.82 26.91
N SER A 108 7.35 23.74 28.22
CA SER A 108 7.09 24.87 29.11
C SER A 108 8.21 24.95 30.14
N GLU A 109 9.43 25.21 29.65
CA GLU A 109 10.29 26.14 30.35
C GLU A 109 9.75 27.56 30.13
N ARG A 110 9.03 28.10 31.11
CA ARG A 110 9.08 29.54 31.40
C ARG A 110 9.49 29.75 32.86
N LEU A 111 10.75 30.11 32.98
CA LEU A 111 11.42 30.81 34.06
C LEU A 111 10.61 32.01 34.64
N VAL A 112 10.69 32.17 35.98
CA VAL A 112 10.54 33.36 36.87
C VAL A 112 9.29 34.26 36.71
N ASP A 113 8.59 34.72 37.76
CA ASP A 113 8.94 35.20 39.11
C ASP A 113 8.07 34.61 40.23
#